data_AF-A0A8J6C3X4-F1
#
_entry.id   AF-A0A8J6C3X4-F1
#
_cell.length_a   1.000
_cell.length_b   1.000
_cell.length_c   1.000
_cell.angle_alpha   90.00
_cell.angle_beta   90.00
_cell.angle_gamma   90.00
#
_symmetry.space_group_name_H-M   'P 1'
#
loop_
_entity.id
_entity.type
_entity.pdbx_description
1 polymer ?
#
loop_
_entity_poly.entity_id
_entity_poly.type
_entity_poly.pdbx_seq_one_letter_code
_entity_poly.pdbx_strand_id
1 'polypeptide(L)'
;MESPTSPASRLDFYGFVDRMRRPAATDLFHSIKSFLVSLSLDEPNAEEDGSRVQTFFAEMETAIKDHPLWADATNQEIDHALEGLEKYIMTKLFDRTFAPSAEDVKEDMEISEKIGLLQHFVRPHHLDIPKIMHNESSWLANPPQLHSNLKFVQLFRRETKLISEVEYYLTNLISAKMFIINVNGHSLSMEESVFQKHMESARLGSHISVDSPSSPQGLSTSTSGLNKESDREGLRFPFMDSETESLTPAQVKQLHELYRQVVTRYKLLSKALRKLSVDEDQLLNSVDD
;
A
#
# COMPACT_ATOMS: atom_id res chain seq x y z
N MET A 1 -6.13 -0.47 -14.57
CA MET A 1 -6.40 -0.25 -13.13
C MET A 1 -6.08 1.18 -12.80
N GLU A 2 -7.10 1.98 -12.47
CA GLU A 2 -6.87 3.33 -11.94
C GLU A 2 -6.25 3.25 -10.55
N SER A 3 -5.35 4.18 -10.21
CA SER A 3 -4.73 4.21 -8.89
C SER A 3 -5.79 4.49 -7.80
N PRO A 4 -5.71 3.86 -6.61
CA PRO A 4 -6.68 4.06 -5.52
C PRO A 4 -6.74 5.52 -5.01
N THR A 5 -5.75 6.34 -5.36
CA THR A 5 -5.68 7.79 -5.09
C THR A 5 -6.10 8.68 -6.28
N SER A 6 -6.71 8.10 -7.31
CA SER A 6 -7.28 8.83 -8.45
C SER A 6 -8.31 9.85 -7.96
N PRO A 7 -8.41 11.04 -8.58
CA PRO A 7 -9.51 11.97 -8.30
C PRO A 7 -10.90 11.33 -8.48
N ALA A 8 -11.03 10.35 -9.38
CA ALA A 8 -12.26 9.61 -9.63
C ALA A 8 -12.68 8.74 -8.44
N SER A 9 -11.78 7.87 -7.93
CA SER A 9 -12.06 7.01 -6.77
C SER A 9 -12.44 7.80 -5.50
N ARG A 10 -11.96 9.05 -5.38
CA ARG A 10 -12.35 9.96 -4.30
C ARG A 10 -13.76 10.52 -4.50
N LEU A 11 -14.10 10.95 -5.72
CA LEU A 11 -15.46 11.42 -6.05
C LEU A 11 -16.50 10.32 -5.78
N ASP A 12 -16.13 9.07 -6.06
CA ASP A 12 -16.95 7.90 -5.85
C ASP A 12 -17.23 7.64 -4.35
N PHE A 13 -16.20 7.76 -3.50
CA PHE A 13 -16.38 7.66 -2.04
C PHE A 13 -17.27 8.77 -1.48
N TYR A 14 -17.12 10.02 -1.95
CA TYR A 14 -17.99 11.11 -1.52
C TYR A 14 -19.44 10.90 -1.96
N GLY A 15 -19.66 10.30 -3.14
CA GLY A 15 -20.99 9.92 -3.59
C GLY A 15 -21.67 8.89 -2.69
N PHE A 16 -20.92 7.89 -2.22
CA PHE A 16 -21.40 6.93 -1.22
C PHE A 16 -21.80 7.62 0.09
N VAL A 17 -20.90 8.42 0.67
CA VAL A 17 -21.15 9.12 1.94
C VAL A 17 -22.35 10.06 1.85
N ASP A 18 -22.49 10.81 0.75
CA ASP A 18 -23.65 11.69 0.53
C ASP A 18 -24.97 10.91 0.52
N ARG A 19 -25.02 9.75 -0.17
CA ARG A 19 -26.22 8.91 -0.20
C ARG A 19 -26.52 8.31 1.18
N MET A 20 -25.50 7.87 1.92
CA MET A 20 -25.65 7.29 3.26
C MET A 20 -26.12 8.30 4.32
N ARG A 21 -25.88 9.61 4.13
CA ARG A 21 -26.42 10.67 4.99
C ARG A 21 -27.90 10.96 4.79
N ARG A 22 -28.50 10.47 3.71
CA ARG A 22 -29.92 10.73 3.44
C ARG A 22 -30.75 9.99 4.48
N PRO A 23 -31.83 10.60 5.03
CA PRO A 23 -32.71 9.92 5.97
C PRO A 23 -33.29 8.60 5.43
N ALA A 24 -33.42 8.50 4.10
CA ALA A 24 -33.88 7.29 3.44
C ALA A 24 -32.89 6.10 3.51
N ALA A 25 -31.61 6.31 3.87
CA ALA A 25 -30.59 5.25 4.04
C ALA A 25 -30.41 4.82 5.51
N THR A 26 -31.30 5.27 6.41
CA THR A 26 -31.15 5.08 7.86
C THR A 26 -31.07 3.61 8.26
N ASP A 27 -31.84 2.74 7.61
CA ASP A 27 -31.84 1.29 7.81
C ASP A 27 -30.49 0.65 7.45
N LEU A 28 -29.92 0.98 6.28
CA LEU A 28 -28.59 0.54 5.86
C LEU A 28 -27.53 0.99 6.87
N PHE A 29 -27.65 2.22 7.36
CA PHE A 29 -26.71 2.75 8.33
C PHE A 29 -26.81 2.08 9.70
N HIS A 30 -28.02 1.80 10.19
CA HIS A 30 -28.23 1.02 11.40
C HIS A 30 -27.68 -0.40 11.26
N SER A 31 -27.80 -1.02 10.08
CA SER A 31 -27.20 -2.31 9.78
C SER A 31 -25.67 -2.27 9.95
N ILE A 32 -25.00 -1.28 9.35
CA ILE A 32 -23.54 -1.09 9.48
C ILE A 32 -23.13 -0.87 10.94
N LYS A 33 -23.81 0.03 11.66
CA LYS A 33 -23.52 0.28 13.08
C LYS A 33 -23.71 -0.96 13.93
N SER A 34 -24.81 -1.69 13.73
CA SER A 34 -25.10 -2.94 14.44
C SER A 34 -24.03 -3.99 14.17
N PHE A 35 -23.58 -4.11 12.92
CA PHE A 35 -22.51 -5.02 12.53
C PHE A 35 -21.18 -4.68 13.22
N LEU A 36 -20.74 -3.41 13.17
CA LEU A 36 -19.51 -2.95 13.82
C LEU A 36 -19.52 -3.18 15.34
N VAL A 37 -20.66 -2.91 15.99
CA VAL A 37 -20.86 -3.22 17.40
C VAL A 37 -20.78 -4.72 17.64
N SER A 38 -21.42 -5.54 16.80
CA SER A 38 -21.42 -7.00 16.95
C SER A 38 -20.03 -7.63 16.86
N LEU A 39 -19.13 -7.08 16.02
CA LEU A 39 -17.73 -7.54 15.95
C LEU A 39 -16.95 -7.14 17.20
N SER A 40 -17.25 -5.97 17.76
CA SER A 40 -16.55 -5.45 18.94
C SER A 40 -16.87 -6.20 20.24
N LEU A 41 -17.88 -7.09 20.23
CA LEU A 41 -18.28 -7.90 21.39
C LEU A 41 -17.36 -9.11 21.62
N ASP A 42 -16.76 -9.63 20.56
CA ASP A 42 -15.95 -10.85 20.59
C ASP A 42 -14.46 -10.52 20.65
N GLU A 43 -13.62 -11.48 21.06
CA GLU A 43 -12.16 -11.31 21.00
C GLU A 43 -11.69 -11.16 19.54
N PRO A 44 -10.65 -10.36 19.26
CA PRO A 44 -10.12 -10.21 17.90
C PRO A 44 -9.61 -11.55 17.33
N ASN A 45 -10.14 -11.94 16.18
CA ASN A 45 -9.68 -13.10 15.42
C ASN A 45 -9.81 -12.77 13.93
N ALA A 46 -8.68 -12.66 13.22
CA ALA A 46 -8.67 -12.17 11.84
C ALA A 46 -9.48 -13.06 10.89
N GLU A 47 -9.39 -14.38 11.06
CA GLU A 47 -10.03 -15.36 10.19
C GLU A 47 -11.56 -15.37 10.38
N GLU A 48 -12.03 -15.33 11.64
CA GLU A 48 -13.46 -15.26 11.97
C GLU A 48 -14.04 -13.89 11.61
N ASP A 49 -13.36 -12.80 11.99
CA ASP A 49 -13.76 -11.43 11.62
C ASP A 49 -13.81 -11.29 10.09
N GLY A 50 -12.84 -11.86 9.37
CA GLY A 50 -12.82 -11.89 7.91
C GLY A 50 -14.04 -12.57 7.31
N SER A 51 -14.39 -13.77 7.80
CA SER A 51 -15.58 -14.49 7.34
C SER A 51 -16.89 -13.72 7.61
N ARG A 52 -16.99 -13.08 8.78
CA ARG A 52 -18.14 -12.22 9.13
C ARG A 52 -18.22 -10.99 8.24
N VAL A 53 -17.09 -10.33 7.97
CA VAL A 53 -17.02 -9.16 7.07
C VAL A 53 -17.42 -9.53 5.64
N GLN A 54 -16.96 -10.67 5.09
CA GLN A 54 -17.37 -11.11 3.75
C GLN A 54 -18.87 -11.40 3.68
N THR A 55 -19.41 -12.08 4.70
CA THR A 55 -20.86 -12.36 4.80
C THR A 55 -21.64 -11.05 4.81
N PHE A 56 -21.21 -10.08 5.62
CA PHE A 56 -21.83 -8.77 5.70
C PHE A 56 -21.74 -7.98 4.38
N PHE A 57 -20.62 -8.04 3.66
CA PHE A 57 -20.50 -7.42 2.35
C PHE A 57 -21.49 -8.01 1.33
N ALA A 58 -21.68 -9.33 1.32
CA ALA A 58 -22.65 -9.98 0.43
C ALA A 58 -24.11 -9.60 0.77
N GLU A 59 -24.43 -9.53 2.07
CA GLU A 59 -25.74 -9.08 2.55
C GLU A 59 -26.00 -7.62 2.17
N MET A 60 -25.04 -6.73 2.41
CA MET A 60 -25.15 -5.31 2.07
C MET A 60 -25.16 -5.06 0.57
N GLU A 61 -24.46 -5.88 -0.23
CA GLU A 61 -24.56 -5.83 -1.69
C GLU A 61 -25.98 -6.09 -2.18
N THR A 62 -26.65 -7.09 -1.60
CA THR A 62 -28.05 -7.38 -1.92
C THR A 62 -28.95 -6.24 -1.45
N ALA A 63 -28.77 -5.78 -0.21
CA ALA A 63 -29.56 -4.69 0.36
C ALA A 63 -29.45 -3.39 -0.45
N ILE A 64 -28.24 -3.01 -0.87
CA ILE A 64 -28.00 -1.80 -1.66
C ILE A 64 -28.63 -1.92 -3.06
N LYS A 65 -28.53 -3.08 -3.72
CA LYS A 65 -29.14 -3.30 -5.05
C LYS A 65 -30.66 -3.18 -5.01
N ASP A 66 -31.29 -3.64 -3.94
CA ASP A 66 -32.75 -3.61 -3.78
C ASP A 66 -33.25 -2.30 -3.17
N HIS A 67 -32.35 -1.40 -2.73
CA HIS A 67 -32.71 -0.19 -2.01
C HIS A 67 -33.27 0.90 -2.94
N PRO A 68 -34.36 1.62 -2.57
CA PRO A 68 -34.95 2.68 -3.39
C PRO A 68 -33.98 3.80 -3.81
N LEU A 69 -32.97 4.10 -2.99
CA LEU A 69 -31.93 5.10 -3.32
C LEU A 69 -31.00 4.68 -4.47
N TRP A 70 -31.00 3.40 -4.84
CA TRP A 70 -30.21 2.85 -5.94
C TRP A 70 -31.09 2.23 -7.04
N ALA A 71 -32.41 2.46 -7.03
CA ALA A 71 -33.33 1.90 -8.02
C ALA A 71 -32.95 2.25 -9.47
N ASP A 72 -32.43 3.46 -9.71
CA ASP A 72 -32.00 3.93 -11.03
C ASP A 72 -30.46 3.93 -11.18
N ALA A 73 -29.73 3.33 -10.24
CA ALA A 73 -28.28 3.33 -10.26
C ALA A 73 -27.74 2.30 -11.27
N THR A 74 -26.68 2.69 -11.97
CA THR A 74 -25.93 1.77 -12.83
C THR A 74 -25.14 0.75 -12.00
N ASN A 75 -24.78 -0.38 -12.61
CA ASN A 75 -23.88 -1.36 -11.97
C ASN A 75 -22.57 -0.75 -11.49
N GLN A 76 -22.06 0.26 -12.22
CA GLN A 76 -20.84 0.97 -11.83
C GLN A 76 -21.06 1.82 -10.56
N GLU A 77 -22.18 2.55 -10.46
CA GLU A 77 -22.50 3.32 -9.26
C GLU A 77 -22.75 2.43 -8.03
N ILE A 78 -23.37 1.27 -8.23
CA ILE A 78 -23.54 0.27 -7.17
C ILE A 78 -22.16 -0.23 -6.72
N ASP A 79 -21.29 -0.58 -7.66
CA ASP A 79 -19.95 -1.07 -7.35
C ASP A 79 -19.10 -0.01 -6.62
N HIS A 80 -19.15 1.25 -7.05
CA HIS A 80 -18.52 2.37 -6.36
C HIS A 80 -19.06 2.55 -4.93
N ALA A 81 -20.37 2.37 -4.73
CA ALA A 81 -20.97 2.40 -3.39
C ALA A 81 -20.46 1.25 -2.50
N LEU A 82 -20.26 0.06 -3.07
CA LEU A 82 -19.71 -1.09 -2.34
C LEU A 82 -18.21 -0.93 -2.04
N GLU A 83 -17.45 -0.28 -2.91
CA GLU A 83 -16.08 0.14 -2.59
C GLU A 83 -16.06 1.18 -1.46
N GLY A 84 -17.01 2.11 -1.44
CA GLY A 84 -17.18 3.06 -0.34
C GLY A 84 -17.55 2.39 0.98
N LEU A 85 -18.42 1.38 0.94
CA LEU A 85 -18.77 0.54 2.09
C LEU A 85 -17.55 -0.23 2.62
N GLU A 86 -16.79 -0.88 1.73
CA GLU A 86 -15.54 -1.58 2.09
C GLU A 86 -14.57 -0.60 2.77
N LYS A 87 -14.35 0.57 2.16
CA LYS A 87 -13.50 1.62 2.74
C LYS A 87 -13.97 2.05 4.12
N TYR A 88 -15.27 2.32 4.29
CA TYR A 88 -15.83 2.76 5.57
C TYR A 88 -15.62 1.72 6.67
N ILE A 89 -16.02 0.48 6.41
CA ILE A 89 -15.95 -0.62 7.38
C ILE A 89 -14.50 -0.94 7.73
N MET A 90 -13.64 -1.11 6.73
CA MET A 90 -12.25 -1.48 6.98
C MET A 90 -11.44 -0.35 7.61
N THR A 91 -11.84 0.92 7.45
CA THR A 91 -11.22 2.02 8.19
C THR A 91 -11.58 1.94 9.68
N LYS A 92 -12.85 1.65 10.02
CA LYS A 92 -13.29 1.54 11.43
C LYS A 92 -12.76 0.26 12.11
N LEU A 93 -12.54 -0.81 11.35
CA LEU A 93 -12.06 -2.09 11.85
C LEU A 93 -10.54 -2.27 11.77
N PHE A 94 -9.80 -1.30 11.21
CA PHE A 94 -8.37 -1.47 10.91
C PHE A 94 -7.55 -1.91 12.13
N ASP A 95 -7.66 -1.19 13.25
CA ASP A 95 -6.90 -1.49 14.48
C ASP A 95 -7.24 -2.87 15.08
N ARG A 96 -8.45 -3.38 14.81
CA ARG A 96 -8.89 -4.71 15.27
C ARG A 96 -8.41 -5.82 14.34
N THR A 97 -8.31 -5.55 13.04
CA THR A 97 -8.18 -6.59 12.01
C THR A 97 -6.80 -6.66 11.36
N PHE A 98 -6.00 -5.60 11.48
CA PHE A 98 -4.65 -5.54 10.94
C PHE A 98 -3.61 -5.95 12.00
N ALA A 99 -2.88 -7.03 11.72
CA ALA A 99 -1.89 -7.62 12.65
C ALA A 99 -2.41 -7.83 14.09
N PRO A 100 -3.58 -8.47 14.29
CA PRO A 100 -4.21 -8.56 15.62
C PRO A 100 -3.46 -9.46 16.60
N SER A 101 -2.62 -10.39 16.12
CA SER A 101 -1.94 -11.38 16.96
C SER A 101 -0.44 -11.14 17.08
N ALA A 102 0.17 -11.65 18.15
CA ALA A 102 1.62 -11.60 18.33
C ALA A 102 2.35 -12.44 17.26
N GLU A 103 1.67 -13.48 16.75
CA GLU A 103 2.12 -14.33 15.66
C GLU A 103 2.28 -13.52 14.36
N ASP A 104 1.31 -12.66 14.02
CA ASP A 104 1.39 -11.82 12.82
C ASP A 104 2.59 -10.84 12.91
N VAL A 105 2.78 -10.21 14.07
CA VAL A 105 3.92 -9.31 14.34
C VAL A 105 5.26 -10.06 14.24
N LYS A 106 5.30 -11.29 14.75
CA LYS A 106 6.49 -12.14 14.66
C LYS A 106 6.78 -12.51 13.20
N GLU A 107 5.79 -12.93 12.43
CA GLU A 107 5.97 -13.25 11.01
C GLU A 107 6.43 -12.02 10.21
N ASP A 108 5.90 -10.83 10.50
CA ASP A 108 6.32 -9.56 9.89
C ASP A 108 7.78 -9.22 10.19
N MET A 109 8.22 -9.46 11.43
CA MET A 109 9.62 -9.25 11.84
C MET A 109 10.54 -10.24 11.14
N GLU A 110 10.17 -11.52 11.11
CA GLU A 110 10.96 -12.59 10.49
C GLU A 110 11.15 -12.35 8.98
N ILE A 111 10.08 -12.02 8.24
CA ILE A 111 10.19 -11.74 6.81
C ILE A 111 11.02 -10.48 6.54
N SER A 112 10.83 -9.42 7.33
CA SER A 112 11.57 -8.17 7.19
C SER A 112 13.07 -8.36 7.44
N GLU A 113 13.44 -9.09 8.51
CA GLU A 113 14.84 -9.42 8.79
C GLU A 113 15.42 -10.26 7.64
N LYS A 114 14.69 -11.29 7.19
CA LYS A 114 15.14 -12.17 6.11
C LYS A 114 15.39 -11.40 4.81
N ILE A 115 14.46 -10.54 4.38
CA ILE A 115 14.66 -9.66 3.21
C ILE A 115 15.87 -8.75 3.45
N GLY A 116 15.97 -8.18 4.65
CA GLY A 116 17.06 -7.30 5.08
C GLY A 116 18.45 -7.92 4.98
N LEU A 117 18.57 -9.23 5.24
CA LEU A 117 19.82 -9.97 5.09
C LEU A 117 20.08 -10.34 3.62
N LEU A 118 19.07 -10.88 2.93
CA LEU A 118 19.20 -11.36 1.54
C LEU A 118 19.61 -10.23 0.58
N GLN A 119 19.09 -9.01 0.73
CA GLN A 119 19.42 -7.87 -0.14
C GLN A 119 20.92 -7.55 -0.21
N HIS A 120 21.71 -7.95 0.80
CA HIS A 120 23.16 -7.70 0.80
C HIS A 120 23.89 -8.48 -0.30
N PHE A 121 23.45 -9.71 -0.60
CA PHE A 121 24.21 -10.63 -1.45
C PHE A 121 23.39 -11.31 -2.54
N VAL A 122 22.06 -11.38 -2.42
CA VAL A 122 21.21 -11.90 -3.50
C VAL A 122 21.26 -10.94 -4.69
N ARG A 123 21.28 -11.51 -5.88
CA ARG A 123 21.47 -10.82 -7.16
C ARG A 123 20.54 -11.47 -8.18
N PRO A 124 20.15 -10.77 -9.25
CA PRO A 124 19.19 -11.28 -10.22
C PRO A 124 19.55 -12.68 -10.80
N HIS A 125 20.83 -12.97 -11.00
CA HIS A 125 21.28 -14.26 -11.52
C HIS A 125 21.11 -15.44 -10.53
N HIS A 126 20.94 -15.18 -9.24
CA HIS A 126 20.62 -16.21 -8.25
C HIS A 126 19.15 -16.67 -8.33
N LEU A 127 18.30 -15.90 -9.04
CA LEU A 127 16.87 -16.12 -9.20
C LEU A 127 16.50 -16.31 -10.68
N ASP A 128 17.47 -16.64 -11.52
CA ASP A 128 17.31 -16.86 -12.96
C ASP A 128 16.70 -15.67 -13.72
N ILE A 129 16.86 -14.44 -13.22
CA ILE A 129 16.32 -13.23 -13.85
C ILE A 129 17.23 -12.80 -15.01
N PRO A 130 16.73 -12.80 -16.27
CA PRO A 130 17.50 -12.38 -17.43
C PRO A 130 17.94 -10.91 -17.35
N LYS A 131 19.13 -10.61 -17.89
CA LYS A 131 19.73 -9.24 -17.87
C LYS A 131 18.82 -8.16 -18.45
N ILE A 132 18.00 -8.49 -19.45
CA ILE A 132 17.04 -7.55 -20.05
C ILE A 132 15.94 -7.09 -19.07
N MET A 133 15.70 -7.84 -18.00
CA MET A 133 14.70 -7.53 -16.96
C MET A 133 15.32 -6.96 -15.69
N HIS A 134 16.62 -6.64 -15.69
CA HIS A 134 17.28 -6.06 -14.52
C HIS A 134 16.79 -4.62 -14.31
N ASN A 135 16.28 -4.34 -13.11
CA ASN A 135 15.88 -3.00 -12.69
C ASN A 135 16.52 -2.67 -11.34
N GLU A 136 17.57 -1.84 -11.39
CA GLU A 136 18.01 -0.86 -10.37
C GLU A 136 17.27 -0.91 -9.03
N SER A 137 16.01 -0.51 -9.13
CA SER A 137 15.19 -0.11 -8.00
C SER A 137 14.37 -1.26 -7.41
N SER A 138 14.23 -2.38 -8.14
CA SER A 138 13.26 -3.43 -7.81
C SER A 138 13.71 -4.37 -6.70
N TRP A 139 15.02 -4.53 -6.46
CA TRP A 139 15.54 -5.47 -5.45
C TRP A 139 15.81 -4.85 -4.08
N LEU A 140 15.52 -3.57 -3.90
CA LEU A 140 15.71 -2.84 -2.63
C LEU A 140 14.42 -2.73 -1.80
N ALA A 141 13.32 -3.33 -2.28
CA ALA A 141 12.04 -3.24 -1.60
C ALA A 141 12.01 -4.22 -0.41
N ASN A 142 11.93 -3.68 0.80
CA ASN A 142 11.56 -4.40 2.02
C ASN A 142 10.28 -3.78 2.61
N PRO A 143 9.10 -4.09 2.06
CA PRO A 143 7.85 -3.47 2.49
C PRO A 143 7.59 -3.75 3.97
N PRO A 144 7.27 -2.73 4.79
CA PRO A 144 6.95 -2.95 6.19
C PRO A 144 5.67 -3.79 6.31
N GLN A 145 5.65 -4.66 7.32
CA GLN A 145 4.48 -5.47 7.67
C GLN A 145 3.93 -6.29 6.50
N LEU A 146 4.83 -6.88 5.69
CA LEU A 146 4.46 -7.58 4.45
C LEU A 146 3.52 -8.76 4.72
N HIS A 147 3.73 -9.53 5.79
CA HIS A 147 2.84 -10.64 6.14
C HIS A 147 1.43 -10.10 6.43
N SER A 148 1.34 -9.11 7.33
CA SER A 148 0.04 -8.57 7.75
C SER A 148 -0.72 -7.90 6.61
N ASN A 149 -0.02 -7.20 5.71
CA ASN A 149 -0.62 -6.62 4.51
C ASN A 149 -1.25 -7.69 3.59
N LEU A 150 -0.52 -8.78 3.33
CA LEU A 150 -1.03 -9.87 2.47
C LEU A 150 -2.22 -10.58 3.12
N LYS A 151 -2.12 -10.88 4.41
CA LYS A 151 -3.21 -11.50 5.19
C LYS A 151 -4.46 -10.61 5.20
N PHE A 152 -4.28 -9.31 5.45
CA PHE A 152 -5.39 -8.35 5.48
C PHE A 152 -6.11 -8.26 4.13
N VAL A 153 -5.39 -8.14 3.02
CA VAL A 153 -6.01 -8.12 1.68
C VAL A 153 -6.73 -9.43 1.37
N GLN A 154 -6.13 -10.56 1.74
CA GLN A 154 -6.72 -11.88 1.50
C GLN A 154 -8.04 -12.08 2.25
N LEU A 155 -8.16 -11.53 3.47
CA LEU A 155 -9.33 -11.73 4.33
C LEU A 155 -10.44 -10.69 4.09
N PHE A 156 -10.07 -9.43 3.83
CA PHE A 156 -11.01 -8.31 3.91
C PHE A 156 -11.30 -7.59 2.59
N ARG A 157 -10.58 -7.90 1.50
CA ARG A 157 -10.98 -7.43 0.18
C ARG A 157 -12.26 -8.15 -0.23
N ARG A 158 -13.27 -7.43 -0.76
CA ARG A 158 -14.48 -8.08 -1.30
C ARG A 158 -14.11 -9.19 -2.28
N GLU A 159 -14.62 -10.40 -2.05
CA GLU A 159 -14.31 -11.60 -2.87
C GLU A 159 -14.57 -11.37 -4.37
N THR A 160 -15.63 -10.65 -4.71
CA THR A 160 -15.98 -10.32 -6.12
C THR A 160 -14.92 -9.45 -6.82
N LYS A 161 -14.02 -8.82 -6.06
CA LYS A 161 -12.90 -8.01 -6.55
C LYS A 161 -11.56 -8.73 -6.51
N LEU A 162 -11.50 -9.90 -5.88
CA LEU A 162 -10.31 -10.71 -5.73
C LEU A 162 -10.37 -11.93 -6.65
N ILE A 163 -10.51 -11.68 -7.95
CA ILE A 163 -10.61 -12.72 -8.99
C ILE A 163 -9.67 -12.41 -10.16
N SER A 164 -9.38 -13.43 -10.98
CA SER A 164 -8.63 -13.29 -12.23
C SER A 164 -7.22 -12.69 -12.01
N GLU A 165 -6.84 -11.65 -12.74
CA GLU A 165 -5.51 -11.03 -12.66
C GLU A 165 -5.15 -10.57 -11.24
N VAL A 166 -6.11 -10.03 -10.48
CA VAL A 166 -5.87 -9.54 -9.11
C VAL A 166 -5.49 -10.69 -8.17
N GLU A 167 -6.26 -11.77 -8.22
CA GLU A 167 -6.03 -12.97 -7.42
C GLU A 167 -4.73 -13.68 -7.83
N TYR A 168 -4.44 -13.71 -9.13
CA TYR A 168 -3.18 -14.24 -9.65
C TYR A 168 -1.97 -13.48 -9.11
N TYR A 169 -2.01 -12.14 -9.11
CA TYR A 169 -0.93 -11.34 -8.55
C TYR A 169 -0.80 -11.51 -7.03
N LEU A 170 -1.90 -11.59 -6.29
CA LEU A 170 -1.86 -11.86 -4.85
C LEU A 170 -1.24 -13.24 -4.56
N THR A 171 -1.63 -14.26 -5.32
CA THR A 171 -1.08 -15.62 -5.18
C THR A 171 0.42 -15.63 -5.46
N ASN A 172 0.89 -14.90 -6.46
CA ASN A 172 2.31 -14.74 -6.74
C ASN A 172 3.04 -14.02 -5.60
N LEU A 173 2.45 -13.00 -4.99
CA LEU A 173 3.04 -12.30 -3.84
C LEU A 173 3.11 -13.20 -2.60
N ILE A 174 2.06 -13.97 -2.31
CA ILE A 174 2.05 -14.94 -1.21
C ILE A 174 3.12 -16.02 -1.47
N SER A 175 3.21 -16.52 -2.70
CA SER A 175 4.23 -17.49 -3.10
C SER A 175 5.65 -16.92 -2.96
N ALA A 176 5.86 -15.67 -3.33
CA ALA A 176 7.12 -14.97 -3.15
C ALA A 176 7.48 -14.79 -1.66
N LYS A 177 6.51 -14.41 -0.81
CA LYS A 177 6.69 -14.36 0.66
C LYS A 177 7.17 -15.72 1.18
N MET A 178 6.49 -16.80 0.80
CA MET A 178 6.83 -18.16 1.22
C MET A 178 8.21 -18.59 0.71
N PHE A 179 8.56 -18.24 -0.54
CA PHE A 179 9.89 -18.50 -1.07
C PHE A 179 10.97 -17.79 -0.25
N ILE A 180 10.79 -16.49 0.05
CA ILE A 180 11.77 -15.70 0.81
C ILE A 180 12.00 -16.29 2.20
N ILE A 181 10.95 -16.68 2.92
CA ILE A 181 11.06 -17.28 4.26
C ILE A 181 11.89 -18.56 4.20
N ASN A 182 11.61 -19.41 3.21
CA ASN A 182 12.19 -20.74 3.10
C ASN A 182 13.48 -20.81 2.26
N VAL A 183 13.99 -19.67 1.77
CA VAL A 183 15.16 -19.65 0.89
C VAL A 183 16.42 -20.12 1.63
N ASN A 184 17.19 -20.95 0.93
CA ASN A 184 18.47 -21.54 1.35
C ASN A 184 19.51 -21.49 0.20
N GLY A 185 20.70 -22.04 0.41
CA GLY A 185 21.77 -22.03 -0.59
C GLY A 185 21.36 -22.73 -1.89
N HIS A 186 20.72 -23.90 -1.80
CA HIS A 186 20.27 -24.65 -2.98
C HIS A 186 19.25 -23.86 -3.80
N SER A 187 18.29 -23.18 -3.16
CA SER A 187 17.30 -22.33 -3.85
C SER A 187 17.93 -21.19 -4.65
N LEU A 188 19.15 -20.78 -4.30
CA LEU A 188 19.90 -19.69 -4.96
C LEU A 188 21.07 -20.21 -5.81
N SER A 189 21.12 -21.52 -6.07
CA SER A 189 22.19 -22.17 -6.81
C SER A 189 23.60 -21.89 -6.24
N MET A 190 23.73 -21.88 -4.91
CA MET A 190 25.00 -21.77 -4.19
C MET A 190 25.15 -22.86 -3.13
N GLU A 191 26.39 -23.12 -2.70
CA GLU A 191 26.64 -24.05 -1.61
C GLU A 191 26.09 -23.51 -0.28
N GLU A 192 25.56 -24.38 0.58
CA GLU A 192 24.97 -23.98 1.86
C GLU A 192 25.99 -23.28 2.78
N SER A 193 27.26 -23.69 2.76
CA SER A 193 28.31 -23.03 3.54
C SER A 193 28.56 -21.59 3.08
N VAL A 194 28.47 -21.33 1.77
CA VAL A 194 28.60 -20.00 1.18
C VAL A 194 27.40 -19.13 1.54
N PHE A 195 26.18 -19.70 1.45
CA PHE A 195 24.95 -19.02 1.85
C PHE A 195 25.01 -18.59 3.32
N GLN A 196 25.36 -19.51 4.21
CA GLN A 196 25.44 -19.22 5.64
C GLN A 196 26.50 -18.14 5.95
N LYS A 197 27.65 -18.20 5.30
CA LYS A 197 28.70 -17.17 5.42
C LYS A 197 28.20 -15.78 4.98
N HIS A 198 27.43 -15.70 3.90
CA HIS A 198 26.83 -14.43 3.46
C HIS A 198 25.79 -13.92 4.47
N MET A 199 24.92 -14.81 4.98
CA MET A 199 23.93 -14.45 6.01
C MET A 199 24.59 -13.92 7.28
N GLU A 200 25.65 -14.56 7.76
CA GLU A 200 26.43 -14.09 8.93
C GLU A 200 27.13 -12.75 8.67
N SER A 201 27.73 -12.59 7.49
CA SER A 201 28.37 -11.33 7.10
C SER A 201 27.37 -10.17 7.05
N ALA A 202 26.16 -10.42 6.53
CA ALA A 202 25.07 -9.44 6.50
C ALA A 202 24.58 -9.06 7.91
N ARG A 203 24.48 -10.03 8.84
CA ARG A 203 24.13 -9.75 10.24
C ARG A 203 25.16 -8.86 10.93
N LEU A 204 26.45 -9.13 10.71
CA LEU A 204 27.54 -8.31 11.26
C LEU A 204 27.55 -6.89 10.68
N GLY A 205 27.30 -6.74 9.38
CA GLY A 205 27.19 -5.43 8.73
C GLY A 205 26.00 -4.60 9.23
N SER A 206 24.93 -5.25 9.67
CA SER A 206 23.73 -4.60 10.21
C SER A 206 23.96 -3.97 11.59
N HIS A 207 24.85 -4.54 12.42
CA HIS A 207 25.12 -4.06 13.79
C HIS A 207 26.08 -2.87 13.89
N ILE A 208 26.92 -2.62 12.87
CA ILE A 208 27.92 -1.53 12.90
C ILE A 208 27.27 -0.15 12.62
N SER A 209 26.04 -0.13 12.09
CA SER A 209 25.33 1.10 11.72
C SER A 209 24.58 1.80 12.87
N VAL A 210 24.66 1.31 14.11
CA VAL A 210 23.78 1.77 15.22
C VAL A 210 24.46 2.73 16.23
N ASP A 211 25.78 2.88 16.24
CA ASP A 211 26.47 3.80 17.18
C ASP A 211 27.09 5.02 16.46
N SER A 212 26.26 6.02 16.16
CA SER A 212 26.65 7.44 16.06
C SER A 212 25.42 8.34 16.19
N PRO A 213 25.48 9.42 17.00
CA PRO A 213 24.30 10.20 17.34
C PRO A 213 23.96 11.18 16.22
N SER A 214 22.89 10.92 15.48
CA SER A 214 22.30 11.90 14.57
C SER A 214 20.78 11.92 14.68
N SER A 215 20.28 13.13 14.94
CA SER A 215 18.87 13.51 15.02
C SER A 215 18.10 13.29 13.69
N PRO A 216 16.75 13.25 13.71
CA PRO A 216 15.96 12.53 12.74
C PRO A 216 15.70 13.33 11.45
N GLN A 217 16.09 12.77 10.31
CA GLN A 217 15.65 13.10 8.96
C GLN A 217 15.41 11.73 8.28
N GLY A 218 14.22 11.37 7.80
CA GLY A 218 13.35 12.14 6.93
C GLY A 218 13.38 11.50 5.55
N LEU A 219 12.70 10.36 5.43
CA LEU A 219 12.18 9.67 4.24
C LEU A 219 12.73 10.13 2.87
N SER A 220 13.64 9.34 2.29
CA SER A 220 14.14 9.51 0.91
C SER A 220 13.60 8.38 0.03
N THR A 221 12.53 8.66 -0.71
CA THR A 221 12.09 7.87 -1.87
C THR A 221 12.73 8.45 -3.13
N SER A 222 13.62 7.70 -3.77
CA SER A 222 14.17 8.01 -5.08
C SER A 222 13.62 7.02 -6.10
N THR A 223 12.73 7.51 -6.95
CA THR A 223 12.20 6.85 -8.15
C THR A 223 12.82 7.49 -9.39
N SER A 224 13.44 6.68 -10.24
CA SER A 224 13.72 6.98 -11.66
C SER A 224 14.02 5.66 -12.38
N GLY A 225 13.41 5.28 -13.50
CA GLY A 225 12.42 5.94 -14.33
C GLY A 225 11.89 4.96 -15.39
N LEU A 226 10.75 5.31 -15.99
CA LEU A 226 10.25 4.71 -17.22
C LEU A 226 10.06 5.83 -18.24
N ASN A 227 10.78 5.71 -19.36
CA ASN A 227 10.52 6.47 -20.57
C ASN A 227 9.34 5.85 -21.31
N LYS A 228 8.32 6.66 -21.61
CA LYS A 228 7.56 6.55 -22.85
C LYS A 228 7.30 7.96 -23.38
N GLU A 229 7.77 8.19 -24.59
CA GLU A 229 7.40 9.32 -25.43
C GLU A 229 5.93 9.22 -25.80
N SER A 230 5.14 10.16 -25.30
CA SER A 230 4.00 10.72 -26.03
C SER A 230 3.72 12.14 -25.51
N ASP A 231 3.87 13.11 -26.41
CA ASP A 231 3.41 14.51 -26.35
C ASP A 231 3.11 15.12 -24.97
N ARG A 232 4.12 15.75 -24.36
CA ARG A 232 3.92 16.88 -23.44
C ARG A 232 5.08 17.86 -23.52
N GLU A 233 4.81 19.03 -24.10
CA GLU A 233 5.59 20.24 -23.78
C GLU A 233 5.68 20.40 -22.26
N GLY A 234 6.90 20.31 -21.72
CA GLY A 234 7.21 20.89 -20.41
C GLY A 234 7.51 19.94 -19.26
N LEU A 235 8.52 19.06 -19.38
CA LEU A 235 9.35 18.67 -18.24
C LEU A 235 10.81 18.49 -18.71
N ARG A 236 11.50 19.60 -18.92
CA ARG A 236 12.95 19.63 -19.18
C ARG A 236 13.67 19.74 -17.83
N PHE A 237 14.53 18.77 -17.51
CA PHE A 237 15.39 18.79 -16.31
C PHE A 237 16.83 19.12 -16.72
N PRO A 238 17.14 20.40 -17.04
CA PRO A 238 18.36 20.81 -17.75
C PRO A 238 19.68 20.57 -17.02
N PHE A 239 19.65 20.14 -15.76
CA PHE A 239 20.82 19.98 -14.90
C PHE A 239 20.90 18.60 -14.23
N MET A 240 20.02 17.66 -14.59
CA MET A 240 19.92 16.36 -13.90
C MET A 240 21.20 15.51 -14.04
N ASP A 241 21.84 15.56 -15.20
CA ASP A 241 23.04 14.80 -15.54
C ASP A 241 24.32 15.67 -15.54
N SER A 242 24.25 16.89 -15.02
CA SER A 242 25.40 17.81 -15.01
C SER A 242 26.28 17.58 -13.79
N GLU A 243 27.58 17.35 -14.01
CA GLU A 243 28.55 17.29 -12.93
C GLU A 243 28.80 18.68 -12.33
N THR A 244 29.01 18.75 -11.01
CA THR A 244 29.14 20.04 -10.29
C THR A 244 30.26 20.94 -10.81
N GLU A 245 31.33 20.34 -11.35
CA GLU A 245 32.50 21.03 -11.91
C GLU A 245 32.25 21.60 -13.32
N SER A 246 31.20 21.14 -14.01
CA SER A 246 30.84 21.55 -15.38
C SER A 246 29.91 22.76 -15.44
N LEU A 247 29.39 23.21 -14.29
CA LEU A 247 28.35 24.25 -14.21
C LEU A 247 28.96 25.65 -14.06
N THR A 248 28.55 26.58 -14.92
CA THR A 248 28.91 28.00 -14.75
C THR A 248 28.18 28.62 -13.55
N PRO A 249 28.72 29.69 -12.94
CA PRO A 249 28.06 30.38 -11.82
C PRO A 249 26.62 30.86 -12.13
N ALA A 250 26.31 31.15 -13.40
CA ALA A 250 24.97 31.51 -13.84
C ALA A 250 24.02 30.30 -13.86
N GLN A 251 24.49 29.13 -14.32
CA GLN A 251 23.73 27.89 -14.31
C GLN A 251 23.47 27.37 -12.90
N VAL A 252 24.42 27.53 -11.97
CA VAL A 252 24.23 27.19 -10.56
C VAL A 252 23.11 28.04 -9.93
N LYS A 253 23.05 29.34 -10.24
CA LYS A 253 21.94 30.20 -9.80
C LYS A 253 20.59 29.73 -10.36
N GLN A 254 20.57 29.34 -11.63
CA GLN A 254 19.36 28.83 -12.28
C GLN A 254 18.91 27.49 -11.67
N LEU A 255 19.84 26.58 -11.39
CA LEU A 255 19.56 25.31 -10.70
C LEU A 255 18.98 25.54 -9.30
N HIS A 256 19.56 26.47 -8.53
CA HIS A 256 19.07 26.79 -7.20
C HIS A 256 17.64 27.38 -7.22
N GLU A 257 17.33 28.20 -8.22
CA GLU A 257 15.97 28.73 -8.40
C GLU A 257 14.97 27.61 -8.77
N LEU A 258 15.34 26.71 -9.68
CA LEU A 258 14.51 25.55 -10.01
C LEU A 258 14.30 24.63 -8.80
N TYR A 259 15.34 24.38 -8.01
CA TYR A 259 15.26 23.60 -6.78
C TYR A 259 14.27 24.24 -5.78
N ARG A 260 14.35 25.57 -5.59
CA ARG A 260 13.41 26.31 -4.74
C ARG A 260 11.97 26.16 -5.21
N GLN A 261 11.73 26.22 -6.52
CA GLN A 261 10.39 26.03 -7.08
C GLN A 261 9.86 24.61 -6.88
N VAL A 262 10.69 23.59 -7.10
CA VAL A 262 10.33 22.17 -6.87
C VAL A 262 9.99 21.95 -5.40
N VAL A 263 10.84 22.39 -4.48
CA VAL A 263 10.59 22.27 -3.03
C VAL A 263 9.32 23.00 -2.62
N THR A 264 9.04 24.18 -3.19
CA THR A 264 7.81 24.93 -2.90
C THR A 264 6.57 24.19 -3.39
N ARG A 265 6.60 23.66 -4.62
CA ARG A 265 5.51 22.86 -5.18
C ARG A 265 5.28 21.58 -4.37
N TYR A 266 6.34 20.87 -4.00
CA TYR A 266 6.26 19.69 -3.13
C TYR A 266 5.63 20.05 -1.78
N LYS A 267 6.10 21.10 -1.10
CA LYS A 267 5.52 21.56 0.17
C LYS A 267 4.03 21.91 0.07
N LEU A 268 3.62 22.60 -1.00
CA LEU A 268 2.22 22.92 -1.25
C LEU A 268 1.39 21.66 -1.49
N LEU A 269 1.90 20.72 -2.29
CA LEU A 269 1.25 19.44 -2.54
C LEU A 269 1.12 18.61 -1.25
N SER A 270 2.18 18.48 -0.46
CA SER A 270 2.14 17.78 0.83
C SER A 270 1.19 18.44 1.83
N LYS A 271 1.04 19.76 1.79
CA LYS A 271 0.06 20.48 2.63
C LYS A 271 -1.36 20.23 2.15
N ALA A 272 -1.60 20.24 0.83
CA ALA A 272 -2.89 19.93 0.24
C ALA A 272 -3.31 18.48 0.55
N LEU A 273 -2.39 17.51 0.40
CA LEU A 273 -2.63 16.10 0.72
C LEU A 273 -2.97 15.89 2.20
N ARG A 274 -2.27 16.57 3.12
CA ARG A 274 -2.61 16.53 4.55
C ARG A 274 -4.00 17.10 4.84
N LYS A 275 -4.36 18.22 4.21
CA LYS A 275 -5.70 18.80 4.38
C LYS A 275 -6.79 17.85 3.86
N LEU A 276 -6.57 17.23 2.70
CA LEU A 276 -7.46 16.23 2.11
C LEU A 276 -7.65 15.00 3.01
N SER A 277 -6.58 14.52 3.67
CA SER A 277 -6.67 13.42 4.64
C SER A 277 -7.56 13.78 5.84
N VAL A 278 -7.40 15.00 6.38
CA VAL A 278 -8.21 15.50 7.50
C VAL A 278 -9.68 15.64 7.09
N ASP A 279 -9.96 16.09 5.87
CA ASP A 279 -11.33 16.19 5.36
C ASP A 279 -11.99 14.79 5.23
N GLU A 280 -11.26 13.75 4.78
CA GLU A 280 -11.78 12.37 4.77
C GLU A 280 -12.09 11.84 6.18
N ASP A 281 -11.21 12.07 7.15
CA ASP A 281 -11.42 11.64 8.56
C ASP A 281 -12.62 12.34 9.20
N GLN A 282 -12.79 13.65 8.96
CA GLN A 282 -13.95 14.40 9.42
C GLN A 282 -15.25 13.87 8.80
N LEU A 283 -15.22 13.50 7.52
CA LEU A 283 -16.39 12.97 6.84
C LEU A 283 -16.77 11.58 7.36
N LEU A 284 -15.79 10.70 7.60
CA LEU A 284 -15.99 9.41 8.24
C LEU A 284 -16.63 9.51 9.63
N ASN A 285 -16.29 10.55 10.39
CA ASN A 285 -16.86 10.77 11.72
C ASN A 285 -18.22 11.47 11.68
N SER A 286 -18.46 12.36 10.72
CA SER A 286 -19.75 13.04 10.55
C SER A 286 -20.89 12.15 10.06
N VAL A 287 -20.59 10.92 9.61
CA VAL A 287 -21.61 9.92 9.30
C VAL A 287 -22.14 9.30 10.60
N ASP A 288 -21.38 9.34 11.70
CA ASP A 288 -21.75 8.74 12.98
C ASP A 288 -22.75 9.59 13.81
N ASP A 289 -22.89 10.89 13.50
CA ASP A 289 -23.82 11.86 14.13
C ASP A 289 -25.17 11.95 13.41
#